data_AF-A0A1J5A6R3-F1
#
_entry.id   AF-A0A1J5A6R3-F1
#
_cell.length_a   1.000
_cell.length_b   1.000
_cell.length_c   1.000
_cell.angle_alpha   90.00
_cell.angle_beta   90.00
_cell.angle_gamma   90.00
#
_symmetry.space_group_name_H-M   'P 1'
#
loop_
_entity.id
_entity.type
_entity.pdbx_description
1 polymer ?
#
loop_
_entity_poly.entity_id
_entity_poly.type
_entity_poly.pdbx_seq_one_letter_code
_entity_poly.pdbx_strand_id
1 'polypeptide(L)' 'MAGFERGLILHGWDDEKVYFWDAKIARDWCVSDHPDLVARLVAICQEYFAELEQAPEGPSGER' A
#
# COMPACT_ATOMS: atom_id res chain seq x y z
N MET A 1 -24.48 8.68 18.31
CA MET A 1 -23.05 8.88 18.00
C MET A 1 -22.63 7.72 17.10
N ALA A 2 -22.55 7.94 15.78
CA ALA A 2 -22.18 6.89 14.84
C ALA A 2 -20.69 6.56 15.04
N GLY A 3 -20.42 5.36 15.55
CA GLY A 3 -19.06 4.87 15.74
C GLY A 3 -18.41 4.70 14.37
N PHE A 4 -17.35 5.48 14.12
CA PHE A 4 -16.50 5.31 12.96
C PHE A 4 -15.87 3.92 13.04
N GLU A 5 -16.39 2.95 12.28
CA GLU A 5 -15.71 1.69 12.00
C GLU A 5 -14.49 1.99 11.11
N ARG A 6 -13.46 2.63 11.65
CA ARG A 6 -12.20 2.75 10.93
C ARG A 6 -11.56 1.36 10.96
N GLY A 7 -11.60 0.68 9.81
CA GLY A 7 -10.81 -0.53 9.57
C GLY A 7 -9.31 -0.25 9.61
N LEU A 8 -8.51 -1.10 8.96
CA LEU A 8 -7.06 -0.92 8.86
C LEU A 8 -6.71 0.46 8.25
N ILE A 9 -5.96 1.28 8.99
CA ILE A 9 -5.50 2.61 8.53
C ILE A 9 -4.00 2.53 8.26
N LEU A 10 -3.56 2.86 7.04
CA LEU A 10 -2.15 3.09 6.76
C LEU A 10 -1.65 4.26 7.63
N HIS A 11 -0.65 4.01 8.46
CA HIS A 11 -0.14 5.03 9.41
C HIS A 11 1.39 5.12 9.46
N GLY A 12 2.11 4.20 8.83
CA GLY A 12 3.57 4.23 8.78
C GLY A 12 4.10 3.72 7.45
N TRP A 13 5.15 4.39 6.96
CA TRP A 13 5.96 3.96 5.83
C TRP A 13 7.41 4.34 6.14
N ASP A 14 8.31 3.36 6.17
CA ASP A 14 9.77 3.57 6.24
C ASP A 14 10.49 2.82 5.11
N ASP A 15 11.83 2.88 5.07
CA ASP A 15 12.66 2.45 3.95
C ASP A 15 12.45 0.99 3.48
N GLU A 16 11.77 0.13 4.25
CA GLU A 16 11.42 -1.24 3.84
C GLU A 16 10.04 -1.71 4.32
N LYS A 17 9.28 -0.89 5.04
CA LYS A 17 8.09 -1.35 5.75
C LYS A 17 6.90 -0.43 5.59
N VAL A 18 5.73 -1.07 5.50
CA VAL A 18 4.41 -0.43 5.41
C VAL A 18 3.58 -0.94 6.59
N TYR A 19 2.97 -0.01 7.33
CA TYR A 19 2.27 -0.32 8.58
C TYR A 19 0.81 0.12 8.56
N PHE A 20 -0.06 -0.77 9.03
CA PHE A 20 -1.47 -0.51 9.23
C PHE A 20 -1.87 -0.62 10.70
N TRP A 21 -2.56 0.38 11.22
CA TRP A 21 -3.13 0.38 12.55
C TRP A 21 -4.54 -0.19 12.49
N ASP A 22 -4.80 -1.23 13.27
CA ASP A 22 -6.14 -1.75 13.49
C ASP A 22 -6.70 -1.23 14.82
N ALA A 23 -7.60 -0.25 14.73
CA ALA A 23 -8.24 0.34 15.89
C ALA A 23 -9.18 -0.63 16.63
N LYS A 24 -9.64 -1.72 16.00
CA LYS A 24 -10.57 -2.69 16.61
C LYS A 24 -9.87 -3.59 17.61
N ILE A 25 -8.63 -3.97 17.32
CA ILE A 25 -7.81 -4.85 18.19
C ILE A 25 -6.60 -4.13 18.80
N ALA A 26 -6.45 -2.82 18.56
CA ALA A 26 -5.36 -1.98 19.01
C ALA A 26 -3.97 -2.58 18.68
N ARG A 27 -3.75 -2.88 17.39
CA ARG A 27 -2.53 -3.56 16.92
C ARG A 27 -1.98 -2.94 15.64
N ASP A 28 -0.65 -2.89 15.55
CA ASP A 28 0.10 -2.63 14.33
C ASP A 28 0.28 -3.91 13.50
N TRP A 29 -0.01 -3.80 12.21
CA TRP A 29 0.27 -4.81 11.20
C TRP A 29 1.36 -4.30 10.26
N CYS A 30 2.49 -5.00 10.20
CA CYS A 30 3.55 -4.70 9.25
C CYS A 30 3.41 -5.60 8.01
N VAL A 31 3.35 -5.01 6.82
CA VAL A 31 3.17 -5.76 5.57
C VAL A 31 4.30 -6.78 5.37
N SER A 32 5.54 -6.43 5.70
CA SER A 32 6.71 -7.30 5.51
C SER A 32 6.77 -8.50 6.46
N ASP A 33 5.98 -8.52 7.53
CA ASP A 33 5.82 -9.70 8.39
C ASP A 33 4.98 -10.81 7.71
N HIS A 34 4.33 -10.50 6.58
CA HIS A 34 3.41 -11.40 5.86
C HIS A 34 3.89 -11.63 4.42
N PRO A 35 4.68 -12.68 4.14
CA PRO A 35 5.31 -12.90 2.83
C PRO A 35 4.31 -13.03 1.66
N ASP A 36 3.14 -13.63 1.90
CA ASP A 36 2.08 -13.75 0.92
C ASP A 36 1.43 -12.40 0.58
N LEU A 37 1.29 -11.52 1.57
CA LEU A 37 0.82 -10.15 1.36
C LEU A 37 1.84 -9.32 0.59
N VAL A 38 3.13 -9.44 0.90
CA VAL A 38 4.21 -8.81 0.14
C VAL A 38 4.16 -9.23 -1.33
N ALA A 39 4.04 -10.53 -1.60
CA ALA A 39 3.95 -11.03 -2.98
C ALA A 39 2.76 -10.43 -3.75
N ARG A 40 1.59 -10.30 -3.10
CA ARG A 40 0.42 -9.66 -3.70
C ARG A 40 0.65 -8.17 -3.97
N LEU A 41 1.25 -7.45 -3.04
CA LEU A 41 1.57 -6.03 -3.20
C LEU A 41 2.53 -5.81 -4.38
N VAL A 42 3.58 -6.63 -4.47
CA VAL A 42 4.54 -6.57 -5.57
C VAL A 42 3.85 -6.82 -6.93
N ALA A 43 2.95 -7.81 -7.01
CA ALA A 43 2.21 -8.07 -8.24
C ALA A 43 1.36 -6.86 -8.69
N ILE A 44 0.62 -6.23 -7.77
CA ILE A 44 -0.16 -5.01 -8.06
C ILE A 44 0.76 -3.89 -8.58
N CYS A 45 1.91 -3.69 -7.94
CA CYS A 45 2.88 -2.68 -8.39
C CYS A 45 3.43 -2.99 -9.78
N GLN A 46 3.77 -4.25 -10.06
CA GLN A 46 4.25 -4.69 -11.36
C GLN A 46 3.21 -4.46 -12.46
N GLU A 47 1.96 -4.82 -12.21
CA GLU A 47 0.84 -4.56 -13.13
C GLU A 47 0.70 -3.06 -13.43
N TYR A 48 0.68 -2.22 -12.38
CA TYR A 48 0.59 -0.77 -12.51
C TYR A 48 1.73 -0.17 -13.35
N PHE A 49 2.97 -0.60 -13.11
CA PHE A 49 4.11 -0.09 -13.89
C PHE A 49 4.12 -0.60 -15.33
N ALA A 50 3.70 -1.85 -15.57
CA ALA A 50 3.55 -2.37 -16.92
C ALA A 50 2.49 -1.59 -17.73
N GLU A 51 1.39 -1.17 -17.08
CA GLU A 51 0.38 -0.30 -17.69
C GLU A 51 0.93 1.10 -17.99
N LEU A 52 1.74 1.66 -17.08
CA LEU A 52 2.40 2.96 -17.31
C LEU A 52 3.40 2.93 -18.46
N GLU A 53 4.20 1.87 -18.59
CA GLU A 53 5.15 1.71 -19.71
C GLU A 53 4.45 1.56 -21.07
N GLN A 54 3.24 0.99 -21.09
CA GLN A 54 2.45 0.81 -22.31
C GLN A 54 1.60 2.02 -22.66
N ALA A 55 1.40 2.96 -21.72
CA ALA A 55 0.74 4.21 -22.01
C ALA A 55 1.66 5.07 -22.92
N PRO A 56 1.15 5.61 -24.06
CA PRO A 56 1.94 6.52 -24.88
C PRO A 56 2.36 7.71 -24.01
N GLU A 57 3.63 8.10 -24.05
CA GLU A 57 4.18 9.23 -23.27
C GLU A 57 3.24 10.45 -23.38
N GLY A 58 2.41 10.65 -22.34
CA GLY A 58 1.80 11.94 -22.06
C GLY A 58 2.92 12.89 -21.62
N PRO A 59 2.79 14.20 -21.89
CA PRO A 59 3.91 15.13 -21.87
C PRO A 59 4.69 14.99 -20.56
N SER A 60 6.00 14.78 -20.72
CA SER A 60 6.99 14.73 -19.65
C SER A 60 6.82 15.92 -18.71
N GLY A 61 6.07 15.73 -17.63
CA GLY A 61 6.06 16.62 -16.49
C GLY A 61 7.37 16.44 -15.75
N GLU A 62 8.32 17.31 -16.09
CA GLU A 62 9.55 17.67 -15.38
C GLU A 62 9.75 17.00 -14.00
N ARG A 63 10.88 16.31 -13.85
CA ARG A 63 11.65 16.31 -12.60
C ARG A 63 13.01 16.94 -12.86
#